data_AF-A0A7V4QSZ0-F1
#
_entry.id   AF-A0A7V4QSZ0-F1
#
_cell.length_a   1.000
_cell.length_b   1.000
_cell.length_c   1.000
_cell.angle_alpha   90.00
_cell.angle_beta   90.00
_cell.angle_gamma   90.00
#
_symmetry.space_group_name_H-M   'P 1'
#
loop_
_entity.id
_entity.type
_entity.pdbx_description
1 polymer ?
#
loop_
_entity_poly.entity_id
_entity_poly.type
_entity_poly.pdbx_seq_one_letter_code
_entity_poly.pdbx_strand_id
1 'polypeptide(L)' 'MIRVSSLAVQPVMPETSKKIWQMLNLDYETDKFDIEKELKFGLIKSGHKIDKSRILFPRIVDEKK' A
#
# COMPACT_ATOMS: atom_id res chain seq x y z
N MET A 1 9.72 0.63 -3.78
CA MET A 1 9.53 -0.78 -3.36
C MET A 1 8.18 -1.02 -2.70
N ILE A 2 7.80 -0.25 -1.66
CA ILE A 2 6.53 -0.44 -0.91
C ILE A 2 5.26 -0.50 -1.78
N ARG A 3 5.21 0.23 -2.90
CA ARG A 3 4.11 0.17 -3.88
C ARG A 3 3.90 -1.25 -4.41
N VAL A 4 4.93 -1.90 -4.95
CA VAL A 4 4.82 -3.26 -5.51
C VAL A 4 4.45 -4.27 -4.42
N SER A 5 5.01 -4.13 -3.21
CA SER A 5 4.65 -4.97 -2.07
C SER A 5 3.17 -4.83 -1.70
N SER A 6 2.61 -3.62 -1.72
CA SER A 6 1.18 -3.42 -1.46
C SER A 6 0.28 -4.06 -2.51
N LEU A 7 0.75 -4.24 -3.75
CA LEU A 7 0.01 -4.98 -4.78
C LEU A 7 -0.04 -6.47 -4.48
N ALA A 8 1.08 -7.04 -4.02
CA ALA A 8 1.15 -8.43 -3.62
C ALA A 8 0.29 -8.72 -2.37
N VAL A 9 0.11 -7.73 -1.50
CA VAL A 9 -0.72 -7.84 -0.29
C VAL A 9 -2.21 -7.69 -0.58
N GLN A 10 -2.59 -7.03 -1.68
CA GLN A 10 -4.00 -6.76 -2.02
C GLN A 10 -4.93 -8.00 -1.98
N PRO A 11 -4.58 -9.18 -2.55
CA PRO A 11 -5.46 -10.34 -2.51
C PRO A 11 -5.65 -10.93 -1.11
N VAL A 12 -4.73 -10.68 -0.17
CA VAL A 12 -4.77 -11.24 1.19
C VAL A 12 -5.28 -10.22 2.21
N MET A 13 -4.97 -8.94 2.03
CA MET A 13 -5.34 -7.84 2.92
C MET A 13 -5.70 -6.57 2.14
N PRO A 14 -6.88 -6.54 1.48
CA PRO A 14 -7.26 -5.45 0.59
C PRO A 14 -7.36 -4.09 1.31
N GLU A 15 -7.83 -4.10 2.55
CA GLU A 15 -7.96 -2.88 3.36
C GLU A 15 -6.60 -2.28 3.76
N THR A 16 -5.61 -3.14 4.02
CA THR A 16 -4.25 -2.69 4.34
C THR A 16 -3.57 -2.11 3.10
N SER A 17 -3.73 -2.77 1.96
CA SER A 17 -3.21 -2.30 0.68
C SER A 17 -3.80 -0.96 0.25
N LYS A 18 -5.13 -0.76 0.38
CA LYS A 18 -5.77 0.55 0.18
C LYS A 18 -5.17 1.64 1.06
N LYS A 19 -4.95 1.36 2.36
CA LYS A 19 -4.32 2.32 3.28
C LYS A 19 -2.90 2.67 2.86
N ILE A 20 -2.12 1.71 2.36
CA ILE A 20 -0.78 1.97 1.80
C ILE A 20 -0.89 2.88 0.57
N TRP A 21 -1.83 2.62 -0.34
CA TRP A 21 -2.03 3.43 -1.54
C TRP A 21 -2.44 4.86 -1.21
N GLN A 22 -3.33 5.05 -0.23
CA GLN A 22 -3.68 6.38 0.29
C GLN A 22 -2.47 7.12 0.86
N MET A 23 -1.61 6.44 1.65
CA MET A 23 -0.37 7.06 2.16
C MET A 23 0.61 7.43 1.04
N LEU A 24 0.63 6.65 -0.04
CA LEU A 24 1.41 6.94 -1.24
C LEU A 24 0.72 7.97 -2.16
N ASN A 25 -0.48 8.41 -1.81
CA ASN A 25 -1.32 9.30 -2.61
C ASN A 25 -1.54 8.74 -4.03
N LEU A 26 -1.83 7.43 -4.11
CA LEU A 26 -2.10 6.69 -5.34
C LEU A 26 -3.58 6.34 -5.38
N ASP A 27 -4.25 6.76 -6.44
CA ASP A 27 -5.68 6.54 -6.64
C ASP A 27 -5.88 5.28 -7.50
N TYR A 28 -5.69 4.12 -6.87
CA TYR A 28 -5.89 2.83 -7.53
C TYR A 28 -7.35 2.39 -7.42
N GLU A 29 -8.05 2.35 -8.55
CA GLU A 29 -9.35 1.67 -8.65
C GLU A 29 -9.12 0.16 -8.61
N THR A 30 -9.68 -0.52 -7.60
CA THR A 30 -9.55 -1.98 -7.42
C THR A 30 -10.11 -2.76 -8.61
N ASP A 31 -11.04 -2.18 -9.36
CA ASP A 31 -11.82 -2.85 -10.39
C ASP A 31 -11.23 -2.71 -11.80
N LYS A 32 -10.22 -1.83 -11.97
CA LYS A 32 -9.49 -1.61 -13.24
C LYS A 32 -7.99 -1.86 -13.12
N PHE A 33 -7.60 -2.67 -12.15
CA PHE A 33 -6.21 -2.85 -11.77
C PHE A 33 -5.46 -3.77 -12.74
N ASP A 34 -4.58 -3.21 -13.57
CA ASP A 34 -3.71 -3.95 -14.50
C ASP A 34 -2.37 -4.28 -13.82
N ILE A 35 -2.27 -5.52 -13.33
CA ILE A 35 -1.11 -6.00 -12.57
C ILE A 35 0.19 -5.89 -13.39
N GLU A 36 0.15 -6.15 -14.69
CA GLU A 36 1.37 -6.16 -15.52
C GLU A 36 1.93 -4.74 -15.71
N LYS A 37 1.06 -3.75 -15.88
CA LYS A 37 1.47 -2.34 -15.90
C LYS A 37 1.97 -1.89 -14.54
N GLU A 38 1.26 -2.26 -13.48
CA GLU A 38 1.55 -1.85 -12.13
C GLU A 38 2.71 -2.62 -11.49
N LEU A 39 3.25 -3.68 -12.09
CA LEU A 39 4.49 -4.31 -11.60
C LEU A 39 5.75 -3.53 -12.00
N LYS A 40 5.65 -2.55 -12.91
CA LYS A 40 6.80 -1.80 -13.39
C LYS A 40 7.45 -0.97 -12.28
N PHE A 41 8.77 -1.08 -12.19
CA PHE A 41 9.55 -0.27 -11.27
C PHE A 41 9.68 1.16 -11.80
N GLY A 42 9.80 2.15 -10.89
CA GLY A 42 10.05 3.55 -11.28
C GLY A 42 8.84 4.37 -11.72
N LEU A 43 7.61 3.88 -11.55
CA LEU A 43 6.39 4.65 -11.91
C LEU A 43 6.17 5.91 -11.06
N ILE A 44 6.66 5.91 -9.81
CA ILE A 44 6.61 7.09 -8.94
C ILE A 44 7.82 7.96 -9.24
N LYS A 45 7.57 9.21 -9.65
CA LYS A 45 8.62 10.19 -9.91
C LYS A 45 9.27 10.67 -8.61
N SER A 46 10.54 11.07 -8.69
CA SER A 46 11.20 11.75 -7.58
C SER A 46 10.47 13.06 -7.25
N GLY A 47 10.31 13.36 -5.96
CA GLY A 47 9.54 14.52 -5.48
C GLY A 47 8.02 14.31 -5.43
N HIS A 48 7.52 13.09 -5.67
CA HIS A 48 6.11 12.75 -5.47
C HIS A 48 5.70 12.97 -4.01
N LYS A 49 4.60 13.71 -3.80
CA LYS A 49 4.09 14.00 -2.46
C LYS A 49 3.38 12.78 -1.90
N ILE A 50 3.78 12.40 -0.69
CA ILE A 50 3.12 11.35 0.10
C ILE A 50 2.25 11.99 1.18
N ASP A 51 1.22 11.28 1.61
CA ASP A 51 0.40 11.68 2.75
C ASP A 51 1.02 11.17 4.06
N LYS A 52 0.49 11.64 5.20
CA LYS A 52 0.99 11.30 6.54
C LYS A 52 0.92 9.78 6.77
N SER A 53 2.03 9.21 7.23
CA SER A 53 2.09 7.80 7.60
C SER A 53 1.16 7.49 8.78
N ARG A 54 0.55 6.30 8.76
CA ARG A 54 -0.28 5.78 9.87
C ARG A 54 0.19 4.36 10.21
N ILE A 55 -0.08 3.93 11.44
CA ILE A 55 0.26 2.58 11.90
C ILE A 55 -0.63 1.57 11.15
N LEU A 56 -0.02 0.72 10.32
CA LEU A 56 -0.73 -0.31 9.55
C LEU A 56 -0.87 -1.62 10.32
N PHE A 57 0.18 -2.01 11.06
CA PHE A 57 0.23 -3.24 11.83
C PHE A 57 0.54 -2.89 13.29
N PRO A 58 -0.48 -2.70 14.13
CA PRO A 58 -0.26 -2.50 15.56
C PRO A 58 0.34 -3.78 16.14
N ARG A 59 1.28 -3.61 17.07
CA ARG A 59 1.86 -4.73 17.80
C ARG A 59 0.79 -5.29 18.74
N ILE A 60 0.60 -6.60 18.72
CA ILE A 60 -0.20 -7.30 19.73
C ILE A 60 0.63 -7.32 21.02
N VAL A 61 0.07 -6.75 22.09
CA VAL A 61 0.65 -6.82 23.44
C VAL A 61 -0.21 -7.79 24.22
N ASP A 62 0.34 -8.95 24.58
CA ASP A 62 -0.28 -9.82 25.58
C ASP A 62 -0.15 -9.11 26.94
N GLU A 63 -1.26 -8.63 27.49
CA GLU A 63 -1.34 -8.40 28.93
C GLU A 63 -1.36 -9.77 29.62
N LYS A 64 -0.18 -10.40 29.73
CA LYS A 64 0.03 -11.47 30.71
C LYS A 64 -0.11 -10.84 32.09
N LYS A 65 -1.32 -10.90 32.61
CA LYS A 65 -1.64 -10.66 34.01
C LYS A 65 -1.46 -11.94 34.80
#